data_AF-A0A7J8Y809-F1
#
_entry.id   AF-A0A7J8Y809-F1
#
_cell.length_a   1.000
_cell.length_b   1.000
_cell.length_c   1.000
_cell.angle_alpha   90.00
_cell.angle_beta   90.00
_cell.angle_gamma   90.00
#
_symmetry.space_group_name_H-M   'P 1'
#
loop_
_entity.id
_entity.type
_entity.pdbx_description
1 polymer ?
#
loop_
_entity_poly.entity_id
_entity_poly.type
_entity_poly.pdbx_seq_one_letter_code
_entity_poly.pdbx_strand_id
1 'polypeptide(L)'
;KKSSIVEKLGDERLSKIKVVGNEEVEKSLYGQLVFGKGMSSSLDEQLAKEARKAGFALASLPASAEKQRIAEEVASLLKVSVNIDTSSSEGLEKIVASLRAGAEIAEVPVYNCILVAGSKSGLAAAEQIGMPRVALRSSFTSRAEFPTANAIMDGFGGADLTISKLCQKRWS
;
A
#
# COMPACT_ATOMS: atom_id res chain seq x y z
N LYS A 1 -19.98 -19.86 9.50
CA LYS A 1 -19.29 -19.82 10.82
C LYS A 1 -17.88 -19.24 10.58
N LYS A 2 -17.68 -17.93 10.79
CA LYS A 2 -16.36 -17.29 10.65
C LYS A 2 -15.56 -17.59 11.92
N SER A 3 -15.02 -18.80 12.03
CA SER A 3 -13.96 -19.07 13.01
C SER A 3 -12.85 -18.05 12.76
N SER A 4 -12.56 -17.23 13.76
CA SER A 4 -11.60 -16.14 13.65
C SER A 4 -10.26 -16.73 13.22
N ILE A 5 -9.52 -16.07 12.32
CA ILE A 5 -8.21 -16.56 11.90
C ILE A 5 -7.27 -16.75 13.11
N VAL A 6 -7.53 -15.96 14.16
CA VAL A 6 -6.97 -16.02 15.51
C VAL A 6 -7.15 -17.42 16.13
N GLU A 7 -8.37 -17.96 16.14
CA GLU A 7 -8.66 -19.30 16.69
C GLU A 7 -7.99 -20.42 15.89
N LYS A 8 -7.83 -20.23 14.57
CA LYS A 8 -7.19 -21.23 13.70
C LYS A 8 -5.67 -21.25 13.80
N LEU A 9 -5.05 -20.16 14.25
CA LEU A 9 -3.59 -20.02 14.35
C LEU A 9 -3.05 -20.50 15.71
N GLY A 10 -3.92 -20.64 16.72
CA GLY A 10 -3.56 -21.07 18.07
C GLY A 10 -2.95 -19.95 18.91
N ASP A 11 -3.25 -19.94 20.21
CA ASP A 11 -2.92 -18.83 21.13
C ASP A 11 -1.43 -18.50 21.18
N GLU A 12 -0.55 -19.51 21.06
CA GLU A 12 0.90 -19.32 21.05
C GLU A 12 1.39 -18.44 19.89
N ARG A 13 0.70 -18.49 18.75
CA ARG A 13 1.08 -17.73 17.54
C ARG A 13 0.47 -16.34 17.52
N LEU A 14 -0.53 -16.05 18.35
CA LEU A 14 -1.17 -14.73 18.43
C LEU A 14 -0.20 -13.64 18.86
N SER A 15 0.73 -13.96 19.77
CA SER A 15 1.81 -13.06 20.20
C SER A 15 2.70 -12.57 19.04
N LYS A 16 2.75 -13.33 17.93
CA LYS A 16 3.55 -13.02 16.74
C LYS A 16 2.74 -12.31 15.65
N ILE A 17 1.43 -12.15 15.83
CA ILE A 17 0.56 -11.47 14.88
C ILE A 17 0.47 -10.00 15.29
N LYS A 18 0.92 -9.12 14.40
CA LYS A 18 0.67 -7.68 14.50
C LYS A 18 -0.40 -7.31 13.47
N VAL A 19 -1.46 -6.67 13.93
CA VAL A 19 -2.47 -6.08 13.05
C VAL A 19 -2.02 -4.67 12.72
N VAL A 20 -1.93 -4.36 11.43
CA VAL A 20 -1.53 -3.05 10.92
C VAL A 20 -2.75 -2.42 10.27
N GLY A 21 -3.26 -1.35 10.86
CA GLY A 21 -4.38 -0.56 10.35
C GLY A 21 -3.91 0.74 9.71
N ASN A 22 -4.87 1.56 9.30
CA ASN A 22 -4.57 2.83 8.61
C ASN A 22 -3.71 3.77 9.44
N GLU A 23 -3.90 3.80 10.77
CA GLU A 23 -3.12 4.67 11.66
C GLU A 23 -1.64 4.29 11.69
N GLU A 24 -1.34 3.00 11.75
CA GLU A 24 0.04 2.50 11.72
C GLU A 24 0.69 2.76 10.36
N VAL A 25 -0.08 2.60 9.27
CA VAL A 25 0.40 2.88 7.92
C VAL A 25 0.71 4.36 7.74
N GLU A 26 -0.14 5.28 8.20
CA GLU A 26 0.11 6.72 8.14
C GLU A 26 1.36 7.13 8.93
N LYS A 27 1.66 6.45 10.04
CA LYS A 27 2.84 6.73 10.88
C LYS A 27 4.14 6.16 10.31
N SER A 28 4.08 5.16 9.43
CA SER A 28 5.27 4.56 8.81
C SER A 28 6.07 5.56 7.97
N LEU A 29 7.38 5.33 7.80
CA LEU A 29 8.25 6.19 6.99
C LEU A 29 7.71 6.39 5.58
N TYR A 30 7.28 5.30 4.93
CA TYR A 30 6.74 5.37 3.58
C TYR A 30 5.35 5.97 3.53
N GLY A 31 4.49 5.72 4.53
CA GLY A 31 3.17 6.34 4.62
C GLY A 31 3.24 7.85 4.79
N GLN A 32 4.17 8.35 5.61
CA GLN A 32 4.39 9.80 5.75
C GLN A 32 4.85 10.45 4.44
N LEU A 33 5.65 9.74 3.65
CA LEU A 33 6.12 10.18 2.33
C LEU A 33 4.97 10.25 1.32
N VAL A 34 4.16 9.18 1.21
CA VAL A 34 3.10 9.07 0.20
C VAL A 34 1.89 9.92 0.55
N PHE A 35 1.46 9.91 1.80
CA PHE A 35 0.29 10.68 2.24
C PHE A 35 0.63 12.15 2.55
N GLY A 36 1.89 12.55 2.34
CA GLY A 36 2.36 13.94 2.48
C GLY A 36 2.30 14.52 3.89
N LYS A 37 1.71 13.81 4.85
CA LYS A 37 1.41 14.30 6.21
C LYS A 37 2.67 14.64 7.02
N GLY A 38 3.83 14.06 6.67
CA GLY A 38 5.11 14.34 7.31
C GLY A 38 5.90 15.53 6.76
N MET A 39 5.57 16.01 5.54
CA MET A 39 6.35 17.04 4.84
C MET A 39 5.53 18.26 4.40
N SER A 40 4.21 18.10 4.23
CA SER A 40 3.30 19.20 3.88
C SER A 40 3.09 20.18 5.02
N SER A 41 3.15 19.75 6.29
CA SER A 41 3.03 20.67 7.43
C SER A 41 4.15 21.71 7.41
N SER A 42 5.39 21.30 7.17
CA SER A 42 6.54 22.22 7.07
C SER A 42 6.42 23.15 5.87
N LEU A 43 5.97 22.66 4.72
CA LEU A 43 5.88 23.46 3.50
C LEU A 43 4.68 24.43 3.52
N ASP A 44 3.51 23.97 3.96
CA ASP A 44 2.33 24.82 4.15
C ASP A 44 2.54 25.81 5.30
N GLU A 45 3.30 25.46 6.34
CA GLU A 45 3.64 26.38 7.43
C GLU A 45 4.68 27.42 6.99
N GLN A 46 5.68 27.04 6.19
CA GLN A 46 6.60 27.99 5.57
C GLN A 46 5.91 28.88 4.53
N LEU A 47 5.00 28.32 3.71
CA LEU A 47 4.21 29.06 2.73
C LEU A 47 3.20 29.98 3.42
N ALA A 48 2.55 29.54 4.50
CA ALA A 48 1.67 30.38 5.31
C ALA A 48 2.45 31.48 6.04
N LYS A 49 3.68 31.20 6.47
CA LYS A 49 4.56 32.19 7.11
C LYS A 49 5.02 33.25 6.11
N GLU A 50 5.43 32.86 4.91
CA GLU A 50 5.80 33.80 3.85
C GLU A 50 4.58 34.53 3.23
N ALA A 51 3.42 33.88 3.12
CA ALA A 51 2.16 34.52 2.71
C ALA A 51 1.67 35.55 3.74
N ARG A 52 1.79 35.26 5.05
CA ARG A 52 1.54 36.24 6.12
C ARG A 52 2.54 37.39 6.08
N LYS A 53 3.81 37.11 5.78
CA LYS A 53 4.87 38.12 5.62
C LYS A 53 4.67 38.99 4.38
N ALA A 54 4.02 38.46 3.35
CA ALA A 54 3.62 39.16 2.13
C ALA A 54 2.20 39.78 2.20
N GLY A 55 1.52 39.72 3.34
CA GLY A 55 0.21 40.35 3.55
C GLY A 55 -0.99 39.63 2.90
N PHE A 56 -0.82 38.41 2.38
CA PHE A 56 -1.91 37.61 1.84
C PHE A 56 -2.59 36.81 2.96
N ALA A 57 -3.74 37.29 3.43
CA ALA A 57 -4.67 36.50 4.24
C ALA A 57 -5.41 35.50 3.34
N LEU A 58 -4.85 34.30 3.17
CA LEU A 58 -5.55 33.22 2.46
C LEU A 58 -6.49 32.52 3.44
N ALA A 59 -7.76 32.93 3.38
CA ALA A 59 -8.88 32.12 3.84
C ALA A 59 -8.97 30.84 2.99
N SER A 60 -9.30 29.73 3.64
CA SER A 60 -9.54 28.40 3.05
C SER A 60 -10.28 28.47 1.71
N LEU A 61 -9.56 28.25 0.62
CA LEU A 61 -10.14 27.79 -0.64
C LEU A 61 -9.39 26.52 -1.09
N PRO A 62 -10.09 25.54 -1.67
CA PRO A 62 -9.58 24.21 -1.93
C PRO A 62 -8.40 24.26 -2.89
N ALA A 63 -7.19 24.12 -2.33
CA ALA A 63 -5.89 24.14 -3.00
C ALA A 63 -5.67 23.02 -4.05
N SER A 64 -6.72 22.28 -4.43
CA SER A 64 -6.65 21.18 -5.40
C SER A 64 -6.86 21.67 -6.84
N ALA A 65 -7.77 22.62 -7.07
CA ALA A 65 -8.11 23.08 -8.42
C ALA A 65 -7.01 23.95 -9.04
N GLU A 66 -6.41 24.84 -8.25
CA GLU A 66 -5.31 25.72 -8.69
C GLU A 66 -4.04 24.90 -9.01
N LYS A 67 -3.74 23.88 -8.19
CA LYS A 67 -2.60 22.97 -8.41
C LYS A 67 -2.75 22.17 -9.71
N GLN A 68 -3.96 21.73 -10.03
CA GLN A 68 -4.24 21.00 -11.26
C GLN A 68 -4.11 21.90 -12.49
N ARG A 69 -4.58 23.15 -12.42
CA ARG A 69 -4.40 24.14 -13.50
C ARG A 69 -2.92 24.38 -13.82
N ILE A 70 -2.08 24.54 -12.79
CA ILE A 70 -0.64 24.77 -12.96
C ILE A 70 0.05 23.52 -13.55
N ALA A 71 -0.32 22.32 -13.10
CA ALA A 71 0.22 21.08 -13.64
C ALA A 71 -0.15 20.89 -15.13
N GLU A 72 -1.39 21.22 -15.51
CA GLU A 72 -1.86 21.19 -16.90
C GLU A 72 -1.16 22.24 -17.76
N GLU A 73 -0.89 23.44 -17.23
CA GLU A 73 -0.18 24.51 -17.93
C GLU A 73 1.29 24.14 -18.20
N VAL A 74 1.98 23.56 -17.21
CA VAL A 74 3.35 23.09 -17.34
C VAL A 74 3.45 21.88 -18.28
N ALA A 75 2.46 20.97 -18.23
CA ALA A 75 2.34 19.84 -19.15
C ALA A 75 2.15 20.29 -20.61
N SER A 76 1.30 21.31 -20.82
CA SER A 76 1.08 21.94 -22.13
C SER A 76 2.35 22.61 -22.66
N LEU A 77 3.09 23.31 -21.79
CA LEU A 77 4.37 23.93 -22.13
C LEU A 77 5.46 22.89 -22.49
N LEU A 78 5.44 21.73 -21.84
CA LEU A 78 6.41 20.66 -22.04
C LEU A 78 6.01 19.62 -23.11
N LYS A 79 4.84 19.76 -23.76
CA LYS A 79 4.28 18.77 -24.71
C LYS A 79 4.21 17.35 -24.13
N VAL A 80 4.07 17.22 -22.81
CA VAL A 80 3.92 15.92 -22.14
C VAL A 80 2.47 15.77 -21.73
N SER A 81 1.78 14.76 -22.22
CA SER A 81 0.42 14.43 -21.76
C SER A 81 0.51 13.77 -20.39
N VAL A 82 0.05 14.48 -19.35
CA VAL A 82 -0.02 13.92 -18.00
C VAL A 82 -1.42 13.32 -17.82
N ASN A 83 -1.55 12.01 -17.98
CA ASN A 83 -2.76 11.29 -17.60
C ASN A 83 -2.75 11.08 -16.07
N ILE A 84 -3.25 12.05 -15.31
CA ILE A 84 -3.42 11.91 -13.86
C ILE A 84 -4.75 11.20 -13.58
N ASP A 85 -4.77 9.89 -13.80
CA ASP A 85 -5.87 9.04 -13.32
C ASP A 85 -5.76 8.87 -11.78
N THR A 86 -6.14 9.91 -11.03
CA THR A 86 -6.16 9.90 -9.56
C THR A 86 -7.14 8.87 -8.97
N SER A 87 -8.13 8.42 -9.73
CA SER A 87 -9.19 7.54 -9.22
C SER A 87 -8.78 6.06 -9.08
N SER A 88 -7.82 5.57 -9.89
CA SER A 88 -7.33 4.19 -9.81
C SER A 88 -6.02 4.05 -9.02
N SER A 89 -5.19 5.10 -9.02
CA SER A 89 -3.89 5.13 -8.34
C SER A 89 -4.01 5.13 -6.81
N GLU A 90 -4.99 5.86 -6.27
CA GLU A 90 -5.13 6.07 -4.82
C GLU A 90 -5.33 4.76 -4.04
N GLY A 91 -6.02 3.79 -4.65
CA GLY A 91 -6.24 2.47 -4.05
C GLY A 91 -4.97 1.61 -4.04
N LEU A 92 -4.18 1.66 -5.11
CA LEU A 92 -2.95 0.88 -5.22
C LEU A 92 -1.84 1.46 -4.35
N GLU A 93 -1.70 2.78 -4.32
CA GLU A 93 -0.77 3.50 -3.44
C GLU A 93 -1.02 3.20 -1.96
N LYS A 94 -2.30 3.19 -1.53
CA LYS A 94 -2.68 2.81 -0.17
C LYS A 94 -2.26 1.38 0.15
N ILE A 95 -2.44 0.44 -0.78
CA ILE A 95 -2.01 -0.95 -0.58
C ILE A 95 -0.48 -1.03 -0.50
N VAL A 96 0.24 -0.35 -1.39
CA VAL A 96 1.71 -0.32 -1.38
C VAL A 96 2.24 0.25 -0.07
N ALA A 97 1.65 1.34 0.41
CA ALA A 97 1.99 1.92 1.70
C ALA A 97 1.77 0.93 2.84
N SER A 98 0.64 0.22 2.85
CA SER A 98 0.36 -0.80 3.85
C SER A 98 1.36 -1.96 3.82
N LEU A 99 1.77 -2.43 2.64
CA LEU A 99 2.75 -3.52 2.51
C LEU A 99 4.13 -3.10 3.02
N ARG A 100 4.57 -1.87 2.71
CA ARG A 100 5.84 -1.31 3.18
C ARG A 100 5.83 -1.06 4.68
N ALA A 101 4.73 -0.50 5.21
CA ALA A 101 4.54 -0.31 6.64
C ALA A 101 4.57 -1.64 7.41
N GLY A 102 3.94 -2.68 6.86
CA GLY A 102 3.98 -4.02 7.45
C GLY A 102 5.39 -4.60 7.54
N ALA A 103 6.21 -4.40 6.50
CA ALA A 103 7.62 -4.81 6.49
C ALA A 103 8.45 -4.02 7.51
N GLU A 104 8.21 -2.70 7.61
CA GLU A 104 8.86 -1.80 8.58
C GLU A 104 8.56 -2.20 10.03
N ILE A 105 7.30 -2.46 10.37
CA ILE A 105 6.85 -2.87 11.71
C ILE A 105 7.38 -4.26 12.10
N ALA A 106 7.64 -5.09 11.10
CA ALA A 106 8.27 -6.39 11.26
C ALA A 106 9.81 -6.32 11.24
N GLU A 107 10.39 -5.14 11.02
CA GLU A 107 11.83 -4.88 10.97
C GLU A 107 12.57 -5.78 9.95
N VAL A 108 11.90 -6.10 8.85
CA VAL A 108 12.44 -6.94 7.78
C VAL A 108 12.32 -6.24 6.43
N PRO A 109 13.29 -6.47 5.52
CA PRO A 109 13.20 -5.89 4.19
C PRO A 109 12.03 -6.49 3.41
N VAL A 110 11.43 -5.67 2.53
CA VAL A 110 10.26 -6.02 1.71
C VAL A 110 10.44 -7.33 0.92
N TYR A 111 11.64 -7.60 0.40
CA TYR A 111 11.94 -8.81 -0.36
C TYR A 111 11.97 -10.09 0.50
N ASN A 112 12.11 -9.98 1.83
CA ASN A 112 12.00 -11.10 2.76
C ASN A 112 10.57 -11.29 3.30
N CYS A 113 9.63 -10.43 2.91
CA CYS A 113 8.21 -10.57 3.22
C CYS A 113 7.50 -11.32 2.10
N ILE A 114 6.46 -12.07 2.43
CA ILE A 114 5.63 -12.77 1.44
C ILE A 114 4.20 -12.27 1.59
N LEU A 115 3.63 -11.70 0.52
CA LEU A 115 2.22 -11.36 0.48
C LEU A 115 1.38 -12.62 0.22
N VAL A 116 0.36 -12.84 1.04
CA VAL A 116 -0.71 -13.80 0.77
C VAL A 116 -2.01 -13.03 0.57
N ALA A 117 -2.55 -13.04 -0.65
CA ALA A 117 -3.75 -12.26 -0.98
C ALA A 117 -4.66 -13.01 -1.96
N GLY A 118 -5.97 -12.79 -1.84
CA GLY A 118 -6.96 -13.26 -2.82
C GLY A 118 -7.37 -12.21 -3.85
N SER A 119 -6.84 -10.98 -3.76
CA SER A 119 -7.20 -9.85 -4.62
C SER A 119 -6.12 -9.54 -5.66
N LYS A 120 -6.54 -9.19 -6.88
CA LYS A 120 -5.61 -8.79 -7.96
C LYS A 120 -4.84 -7.52 -7.62
N SER A 121 -5.51 -6.53 -7.00
CA SER A 121 -4.88 -5.28 -6.59
C SER A 121 -3.78 -5.47 -5.53
N GLY A 122 -3.98 -6.41 -4.59
CA GLY A 122 -2.95 -6.78 -3.62
C GLY A 122 -1.71 -7.36 -4.29
N LEU A 123 -1.90 -8.28 -5.23
CA LEU A 123 -0.80 -8.91 -5.95
C LEU A 123 -0.06 -7.92 -6.87
N ALA A 124 -0.78 -7.01 -7.53
CA ALA A 124 -0.17 -5.96 -8.35
C ALA A 124 0.64 -4.96 -7.50
N ALA A 125 0.16 -4.59 -6.31
CA ALA A 125 0.90 -3.75 -5.40
C ALA A 125 2.19 -4.44 -4.90
N ALA A 126 2.13 -5.73 -4.56
CA ALA A 126 3.32 -6.50 -4.20
C ALA A 126 4.31 -6.64 -5.36
N GLU A 127 3.81 -6.74 -6.60
CA GLU A 127 4.65 -6.76 -7.79
C GLU A 127 5.51 -5.51 -7.93
N GLN A 128 4.87 -4.35 -7.81
CA GLN A 128 5.52 -3.05 -7.98
C GLN A 128 6.67 -2.84 -6.98
N ILE A 129 6.61 -3.46 -5.81
CA ILE A 129 7.64 -3.34 -4.77
C ILE A 129 8.61 -4.53 -4.72
N GLY A 130 8.50 -5.49 -5.63
CA GLY A 130 9.35 -6.69 -5.65
C GLY A 130 9.12 -7.63 -4.47
N MET A 131 7.92 -7.63 -3.87
CA MET A 131 7.57 -8.54 -2.78
C MET A 131 7.10 -9.88 -3.38
N PRO A 132 7.67 -11.01 -2.92
CA PRO A 132 7.12 -12.34 -3.21
C PRO A 132 5.63 -12.44 -2.91
N ARG A 133 4.85 -13.03 -3.81
CA ARG A 133 3.38 -12.98 -3.72
C ARG A 133 2.71 -14.31 -4.05
N VAL A 134 1.81 -14.72 -3.17
CA VAL A 134 1.01 -15.94 -3.25
C VAL A 134 -0.46 -15.56 -3.38
N ALA A 135 -1.09 -16.02 -4.46
CA ALA A 135 -2.53 -15.93 -4.63
C ALA A 135 -3.21 -17.03 -3.81
N LEU A 136 -4.11 -16.63 -2.91
CA LEU A 136 -4.98 -17.56 -2.20
C LEU A 136 -6.38 -17.50 -2.81
N ARG A 137 -6.78 -18.55 -3.50
CA ARG A 137 -8.11 -18.68 -4.07
C ARG A 137 -9.13 -18.95 -2.98
N SER A 138 -10.31 -18.40 -3.20
CA SER A 138 -11.51 -18.65 -2.42
C SER A 138 -12.61 -19.08 -3.39
N SER A 139 -13.78 -19.48 -2.87
CA SER A 139 -14.95 -19.74 -3.71
C SER A 139 -15.26 -18.59 -4.68
N PHE A 140 -15.08 -17.35 -4.23
CA PHE A 140 -15.30 -16.13 -5.02
C PHE A 140 -14.23 -15.87 -6.10
N THR A 141 -13.04 -16.45 -5.96
CA THR A 141 -11.90 -16.24 -6.85
C THR A 141 -11.43 -17.54 -7.52
N SER A 142 -12.28 -18.58 -7.48
CA SER A 142 -11.99 -19.92 -8.03
C SER A 142 -11.67 -19.91 -9.53
N ARG A 143 -12.35 -19.03 -10.29
CA ARG A 143 -12.15 -18.81 -11.73
C ARG A 143 -11.24 -17.62 -12.05
N ALA A 144 -10.72 -16.93 -11.03
CA ALA A 144 -9.87 -15.77 -11.25
C ALA A 144 -8.45 -16.23 -11.59
N GLU A 145 -7.89 -15.63 -12.63
CA GLU A 145 -6.48 -15.81 -12.99
C GLU A 145 -5.61 -14.79 -12.26
N PHE A 146 -4.45 -15.26 -11.80
CA PHE A 146 -3.46 -14.48 -11.06
C PHE A 146 -2.10 -14.59 -11.75
N PRO A 147 -1.93 -13.98 -12.94
CA PRO A 147 -0.71 -14.12 -13.73
C PRO A 147 0.53 -13.55 -13.05
N THR A 148 0.34 -12.58 -12.15
CA THR A 148 1.41 -11.93 -11.40
C THR A 148 1.78 -12.69 -10.13
N ALA A 149 1.12 -13.80 -9.78
CA ALA A 149 1.43 -14.56 -8.57
C ALA A 149 2.58 -15.55 -8.78
N ASN A 150 3.52 -15.62 -7.84
CA ASN A 150 4.57 -16.66 -7.83
C ASN A 150 3.99 -18.05 -7.48
N ALA A 151 2.82 -18.08 -6.84
CA ALA A 151 2.14 -19.30 -6.43
C ALA A 151 0.64 -19.08 -6.38
N ILE A 152 -0.15 -20.11 -6.69
CA ILE A 152 -1.59 -20.13 -6.46
C ILE A 152 -1.89 -21.28 -5.49
N MET A 153 -2.67 -21.02 -4.45
CA MET A 153 -3.06 -21.96 -3.40
C MET A 153 -4.57 -21.88 -3.19
N ASP A 154 -5.20 -22.98 -2.78
CA ASP A 154 -6.65 -23.07 -2.59
C ASP A 154 -7.11 -22.98 -1.12
N GLY A 155 -6.16 -22.95 -0.19
CA GLY A 155 -6.45 -22.94 1.25
C GLY A 155 -5.22 -22.79 2.15
N PHE A 156 -5.44 -22.94 3.45
CA PHE A 156 -4.39 -23.01 4.46
C PHE A 156 -4.31 -24.44 5.04
N GLY A 157 -3.10 -24.92 5.30
CA GLY A 157 -2.84 -26.20 5.97
C GLY A 157 -2.59 -27.38 5.02
N GLY A 158 -2.09 -28.49 5.58
CA GLY A 158 -1.95 -29.81 4.93
C GLY A 158 -1.51 -29.79 3.46
N ALA A 159 -2.48 -29.92 2.56
CA ALA A 159 -2.28 -30.00 1.11
C ALA A 159 -2.00 -28.63 0.45
N ASP A 160 -2.36 -27.52 1.09
CA ASP A 160 -2.27 -26.16 0.56
C ASP A 160 -1.13 -25.37 1.22
N LEU A 161 -1.39 -24.13 1.65
CA LEU A 161 -0.38 -23.21 2.15
C LEU A 161 0.08 -23.57 3.57
N THR A 162 1.38 -23.85 3.72
CA THR A 162 2.06 -24.06 5.02
C THR A 162 3.33 -23.22 5.09
N ILE A 163 3.79 -22.92 6.31
CA ILE A 163 5.05 -22.19 6.51
C ILE A 163 6.23 -22.93 5.89
N SER A 164 6.30 -24.26 6.05
CA SER A 164 7.38 -25.06 5.45
C SER A 164 7.44 -24.93 3.93
N LYS A 165 6.28 -24.91 3.25
CA LYS A 165 6.23 -24.68 1.81
C LYS A 165 6.66 -23.27 1.43
N LEU A 166 6.32 -22.26 2.22
CA LEU A 166 6.76 -20.89 2.00
C LEU A 166 8.28 -20.74 2.13
N CYS A 167 8.89 -21.40 3.12
CA CYS A 167 10.34 -21.36 3.35
C CYS A 167 11.13 -22.19 2.32
N GLN A 168 10.56 -23.26 1.78
CA GLN A 168 11.21 -24.09 0.77
C GLN A 168 11.14 -23.49 -0.64
N LYS A 169 10.21 -22.58 -0.88
CA LYS A 169 10.01 -21.99 -2.20
C LYS A 169 11.08 -20.93 -2.48
N ARG A 170 11.70 -21.00 -3.65
CA ARG A 170 12.56 -19.93 -4.15
C ARG A 170 11.68 -18.87 -4.79
N TRP A 171 11.80 -17.65 -4.28
CA TRP A 171 11.09 -16.48 -4.79
C TRP A 171 12.06 -15.75 -5.72
N SER A 172 12.06 -16.16 -6.98
CA SER A 172 12.89 -15.62 -8.06
C SER A 172 11.98 -15.15 -9.18
#